data_AF-X1LDL3-F1
#
_entry.id   AF-X1LDL3-F1
#
_cell.length_a   1.000
_cell.length_b   1.000
_cell.length_c   1.000
_cell.angle_alpha   90.00
_cell.angle_beta   90.00
_cell.angle_gamma   90.00
#
_symmetry.space_group_name_H-M   'P 1'
#
loop_
_entity.id
_entity.type
_entity.pdbx_description
1 polymer ?
#
loop_
_entity_poly.entity_id
_entity_poly.type
_entity_poly.pdbx_seq_one_letter_code
_entity_poly.pdbx_strand_id
1 'polypeptide(L)'
;MAAQEFKTFWDIEKEKTWRIYVLFAILLLFYFVPIFVIWIIVKFLIHVRQSVYQGDTQFNIFGFDTWFVLITAGIAATLHWYYSNKKVVSNILLLLGAQYPDKNDRYHYVFQNVVDEIETAAGGLKVERYLLPTGAMNAFSLIFPPRLINIVFL
;
A
#
# COMPACT_ATOMS: atom_id res chain seq x y z
N MET A 1 -10.11 40.70 -11.58
CA MET A 1 -9.63 39.51 -12.31
C MET A 1 -8.73 38.73 -11.36
N ALA A 2 -9.24 37.65 -10.76
CA ALA A 2 -8.43 36.78 -9.94
C ALA A 2 -7.56 35.92 -10.88
N ALA A 3 -6.25 35.98 -10.70
CA ALA A 3 -5.33 35.10 -11.42
C ALA A 3 -5.63 33.66 -11.03
N GLN A 4 -6.06 32.86 -12.00
CA GLN A 4 -6.29 31.44 -11.82
C GLN A 4 -4.90 30.79 -11.71
N GLU A 5 -4.47 30.46 -10.49
CA GLU A 5 -3.19 29.76 -10.26
C GLU A 5 -3.20 28.43 -11.00
N PHE A 6 -2.32 28.32 -11.99
CA PHE A 6 -2.08 27.09 -12.72
C PHE A 6 -1.31 26.13 -11.82
N LYS A 7 -2.04 25.33 -11.01
CA LYS A 7 -1.44 24.21 -10.29
C LYS A 7 -0.87 23.25 -11.32
N THR A 8 0.45 23.23 -11.42
CA THR A 8 1.18 22.34 -12.33
C THR A 8 0.89 20.90 -11.90
N PHE A 9 0.74 19.97 -12.85
CA PHE A 9 0.52 18.53 -12.56
C PHE A 9 1.46 17.97 -11.48
N TRP A 10 2.64 18.57 -11.36
CA TRP A 10 3.64 18.23 -10.36
C TRP A 10 3.24 18.49 -8.91
N ASP A 11 2.47 19.55 -8.65
CA ASP A 11 1.98 19.86 -7.31
C ASP A 11 0.87 18.89 -6.87
N ILE A 12 0.06 18.39 -7.82
CA ILE A 12 -1.01 17.43 -7.57
C ILE A 12 -0.44 16.04 -7.23
N GLU A 13 0.66 15.64 -7.88
CA GLU A 13 1.34 14.37 -7.61
C GLU A 13 2.06 14.36 -6.25
N LYS A 14 2.66 15.50 -5.87
CA LYS A 14 3.39 15.65 -4.61
C LYS A 14 2.47 15.55 -3.39
N GLU A 15 1.26 16.10 -3.50
CA GLU A 15 0.26 16.10 -2.41
C GLU A 15 -0.28 14.69 -2.12
N LYS A 16 -0.45 13.84 -3.15
CA LYS A 16 -0.83 12.43 -2.98
C LYS A 16 0.32 11.58 -2.43
N THR A 17 1.55 11.88 -2.82
CA THR A 17 2.74 11.12 -2.43
C THR A 17 3.06 11.26 -0.94
N TRP A 18 2.85 12.44 -0.35
CA TRP A 18 3.08 12.64 1.10
C TRP A 18 2.22 11.73 1.98
N ARG A 19 0.94 11.54 1.64
CA ARG A 19 0.05 10.64 2.41
C ARG A 19 0.56 9.21 2.40
N ILE A 20 1.09 8.74 1.26
CA ILE A 20 1.69 7.41 1.14
C ILE A 20 2.93 7.30 2.04
N TYR A 21 3.79 8.33 2.05
CA TYR A 21 4.96 8.37 2.94
C TYR A 21 4.58 8.41 4.42
N VAL A 22 3.53 9.15 4.80
CA VAL A 22 3.05 9.18 6.19
C VAL A 22 2.53 7.81 6.61
N LEU A 23 1.72 7.15 5.78
CA LEU A 23 1.24 5.79 6.04
C LEU A 23 2.40 4.79 6.15
N PHE A 24 3.39 4.90 5.26
CA PHE A 24 4.61 4.10 5.33
C PHE A 24 5.39 4.34 6.63
N ALA A 25 5.57 5.60 7.03
CA ALA A 25 6.27 5.97 8.25
C ALA A 25 5.55 5.45 9.51
N ILE A 26 4.22 5.53 9.55
CA ILE A 26 3.40 4.96 10.65
C ILE A 26 3.58 3.44 10.70
N LEU A 27 3.53 2.75 9.55
CA LEU A 27 3.75 1.30 9.49
C LEU A 27 5.16 0.92 9.95
N LEU A 28 6.17 1.70 9.53
CA LEU A 28 7.56 1.50 9.92
C LEU A 28 7.71 1.67 11.44
N LEU A 29 7.15 2.73 12.03
CA LEU A 29 7.14 2.93 13.47
C LEU A 29 6.43 1.79 14.20
N PHE A 30 5.28 1.34 13.70
CA PHE A 30 4.52 0.25 14.30
C PHE A 30 5.31 -1.06 14.33
N TYR A 31 6.16 -1.33 13.35
CA TYR A 31 7.06 -2.49 13.37
C TYR A 31 8.32 -2.25 14.20
N PHE A 32 8.93 -1.07 14.09
CA PHE A 32 10.21 -0.76 14.71
C PHE A 32 10.12 -0.65 16.22
N VAL A 33 9.09 0.03 16.73
CA VAL A 33 8.89 0.26 18.18
C VAL A 33 8.78 -1.06 18.97
N PRO A 34 7.88 -2.01 18.64
CA PRO A 34 7.76 -3.25 19.41
C PRO A 34 9.01 -4.12 19.27
N ILE A 35 9.64 -4.20 18.10
CA ILE A 35 10.90 -4.95 17.93
C ILE A 35 12.00 -4.36 18.83
N PHE A 36 12.10 -3.04 18.85
CA PHE A 36 13.08 -2.34 19.69
C PHE A 36 12.81 -2.55 21.18
N VAL A 37 11.54 -2.50 21.61
CA VAL A 37 11.13 -2.77 22.99
C VAL A 37 11.45 -4.21 23.39
N ILE A 38 11.10 -5.19 22.54
CA ILE A 38 11.42 -6.61 22.77
C ILE A 38 12.94 -6.80 22.89
N TRP A 39 13.72 -6.16 22.01
CA TRP A 39 15.19 -6.24 22.06
C TRP A 39 15.77 -5.67 23.35
N ILE A 40 15.27 -4.51 23.82
CA ILE A 40 15.67 -3.93 25.11
C ILE A 40 15.36 -4.90 26.26
N ILE A 41 14.17 -5.51 26.27
CA ILE A 41 13.78 -6.47 27.30
C ILE A 41 14.72 -7.69 27.28
N VAL A 42 15.02 -8.23 26.10
CA VAL A 42 15.94 -9.35 25.96
C VAL A 42 17.35 -8.99 26.44
N LYS A 43 17.89 -7.83 26.04
CA LYS A 43 19.19 -7.34 26.52
C LYS A 43 19.21 -7.14 28.03
N PHE A 44 18.14 -6.59 28.59
CA PHE A 44 17.99 -6.41 30.04
C PHE A 44 18.02 -7.75 30.77
N LEU A 45 17.29 -8.76 30.29
CA LEU A 45 17.30 -10.11 30.88
C LEU A 45 18.69 -10.76 30.79
N ILE A 46 19.38 -10.64 29.65
CA ILE A 46 20.74 -11.18 29.48
C ILE A 46 21.71 -10.49 30.42
N HIS A 47 21.63 -9.16 30.55
CA HIS A 47 22.49 -8.38 31.45
C HIS A 47 22.24 -8.73 32.92
N VAL A 48 20.99 -8.83 33.36
CA VAL A 48 20.65 -9.27 34.72
C VAL A 48 21.21 -10.67 34.99
N ARG A 49 21.07 -11.60 34.03
CA ARG A 49 21.65 -12.95 34.14
C ARG A 49 23.17 -12.90 34.23
N GLN A 50 23.84 -12.12 33.38
CA GLN A 50 25.30 -12.03 33.35
C GLN A 50 25.87 -11.34 34.59
N SER A 51 25.23 -10.30 35.09
CA SER A 51 25.61 -9.57 36.32
C SER A 51 25.62 -10.47 37.56
N VAL A 52 24.75 -11.49 37.60
CA VAL A 52 24.73 -12.50 38.68
C VAL A 52 25.94 -13.44 38.65
N TYR A 53 26.50 -13.72 37.46
CA TYR A 53 27.62 -14.67 37.30
C TYR A 53 28.99 -14.01 37.14
N GLN A 54 29.06 -12.82 36.58
CA GLN A 54 30.29 -12.08 36.29
C GLN A 54 30.07 -10.64 36.77
N GLY A 55 30.70 -10.31 37.90
CA GLY A 55 30.71 -8.96 38.43
C GLY A 55 31.28 -8.01 37.39
N ASP A 56 30.44 -7.06 36.96
CA ASP A 56 30.74 -5.94 36.08
C ASP A 56 30.76 -6.25 34.57
N THR A 57 29.56 -6.45 34.00
CA THR A 57 29.34 -6.33 32.55
C THR A 57 28.78 -4.95 32.22
N GLN A 58 29.45 -4.17 31.37
CA GLN A 58 28.93 -2.87 30.93
C GLN A 58 27.67 -3.02 30.08
N PHE A 59 26.61 -2.28 30.42
CA PHE A 59 25.35 -2.28 29.67
C PHE A 59 25.47 -1.38 28.43
N ASN A 60 25.83 -1.97 27.28
CA ASN A 60 25.87 -1.25 26.02
C ASN A 60 24.58 -1.45 25.21
N ILE A 61 23.81 -0.36 25.14
CA ILE A 61 22.54 -0.27 24.39
C ILE A 61 22.81 -0.27 22.87
N PHE A 62 23.95 0.28 22.43
CA PHE A 62 24.33 0.45 21.02
C PHE A 62 25.52 -0.44 20.63
N GLY A 63 25.32 -1.76 20.70
CA GLY A 63 26.27 -2.75 20.17
C GLY A 63 26.05 -3.05 18.68
N PHE A 64 27.02 -3.71 18.05
CA PHE A 64 26.90 -4.22 16.67
C PHE A 64 25.68 -5.14 16.49
N ASP A 65 25.34 -5.90 17.52
CA ASP A 65 24.15 -6.74 17.61
C ASP A 65 22.84 -5.93 17.53
N THR A 66 22.77 -4.74 18.13
CA THR A 66 21.61 -3.85 17.98
C THR A 66 21.46 -3.38 16.54
N TRP A 67 22.56 -3.01 15.88
CA TRP A 67 22.54 -2.64 14.46
C TRP A 67 22.05 -3.77 13.55
N PHE A 68 22.46 -5.01 13.81
CA PHE A 68 22.01 -6.16 13.03
C PHE A 68 20.50 -6.40 13.15
N VAL A 69 19.94 -6.26 14.37
CA VAL A 69 18.50 -6.35 14.61
C VAL A 69 17.73 -5.22 13.92
N LEU A 70 18.25 -4.00 13.94
CA LEU A 70 17.61 -2.87 13.27
C LEU A 70 17.61 -3.02 11.74
N ILE A 71 18.71 -3.48 11.15
CA ILE A 71 18.81 -3.73 9.71
C ILE A 71 17.84 -4.83 9.30
N THR A 72 17.81 -5.95 10.03
CA THR A 72 16.89 -7.07 9.72
C THR A 72 15.42 -6.66 9.87
N ALA A 73 15.07 -5.89 10.89
CA ALA A 73 13.74 -5.32 11.04
C ALA A 73 13.37 -4.37 9.89
N GLY A 74 14.30 -3.52 9.44
CA GLY A 74 14.10 -2.62 8.30
C GLY A 74 13.85 -3.37 6.98
N ILE A 75 14.61 -4.44 6.74
CA ILE A 75 14.41 -5.33 5.58
C ILE A 75 13.03 -6.00 5.66
N ALA A 76 12.66 -6.55 6.82
CA ALA A 76 11.36 -7.19 7.02
C ALA A 76 10.19 -6.21 6.81
N ALA A 77 10.28 -4.99 7.33
CA ALA A 77 9.27 -3.95 7.13
C ALA A 77 9.15 -3.54 5.65
N THR A 78 10.29 -3.40 4.95
CA THR A 78 10.31 -3.06 3.52
C THR A 78 9.69 -4.17 2.67
N LEU A 79 10.00 -5.43 2.98
CA LEU A 79 9.39 -6.59 2.31
C LEU A 79 7.88 -6.64 2.59
N HIS A 80 7.46 -6.45 3.84
CA HIS A 80 6.04 -6.44 4.20
C HIS A 80 5.30 -5.33 3.44
N TRP A 81 5.84 -4.12 3.41
CA TRP A 81 5.28 -3.01 2.63
C TRP A 81 5.16 -3.36 1.14
N TYR A 82 6.22 -3.93 0.55
CA TYR A 82 6.21 -4.34 -0.85
C TYR A 82 5.11 -5.38 -1.14
N TYR A 83 4.97 -6.40 -0.30
CA TYR A 83 3.93 -7.42 -0.47
C TYR A 83 2.52 -6.86 -0.26
N SER A 84 2.34 -6.02 0.75
CA SER A 84 1.06 -5.38 1.04
C SER A 84 0.63 -4.45 -0.09
N ASN A 85 1.54 -3.66 -0.66
CA ASN A 85 1.23 -2.77 -1.78
C ASN A 85 1.00 -3.51 -3.12
N LYS A 86 1.67 -4.64 -3.35
CA LYS A 86 1.57 -5.36 -4.63
C LYS A 86 0.19 -5.98 -4.88
N LYS A 87 -0.57 -6.31 -3.83
CA LYS A 87 -1.87 -6.98 -3.93
C LYS A 87 -3.07 -6.10 -3.57
N VAL A 88 -2.88 -4.80 -3.33
CA VAL A 88 -3.96 -3.89 -2.89
C VAL A 88 -5.13 -3.92 -3.87
N VAL A 89 -4.88 -3.78 -5.17
CA VAL A 89 -5.95 -3.72 -6.17
C VAL A 89 -6.74 -5.03 -6.24
N SER A 90 -6.06 -6.17 -6.30
CA SER A 90 -6.72 -7.48 -6.33
C SER A 90 -7.50 -7.76 -5.04
N ASN A 91 -6.95 -7.40 -3.88
CA ASN A 91 -7.63 -7.56 -2.61
C ASN A 91 -8.84 -6.64 -2.48
N ILE A 92 -8.75 -5.38 -2.94
CA ILE A 92 -9.87 -4.45 -2.96
C ILE A 92 -10.97 -4.98 -3.88
N LEU A 93 -10.64 -5.43 -5.10
CA LEU A 93 -11.60 -6.03 -6.03
C LEU A 93 -12.30 -7.25 -5.40
N LEU A 94 -11.55 -8.10 -4.70
CA LEU A 94 -12.09 -9.27 -4.02
C LEU A 94 -13.00 -8.90 -2.84
N LEU A 95 -12.59 -7.94 -2.00
CA LEU A 95 -13.38 -7.44 -0.87
C LEU A 95 -14.68 -6.77 -1.32
N LEU A 96 -14.61 -6.05 -2.43
CA LEU A 96 -15.73 -5.38 -3.07
C LEU A 96 -16.68 -6.36 -3.80
N GLY A 97 -16.31 -7.64 -3.90
CA GLY A 97 -17.10 -8.63 -4.64
C GLY A 97 -17.22 -8.30 -6.12
N ALA A 98 -16.20 -7.66 -6.69
CA ALA A 98 -16.21 -7.20 -8.06
C ALA A 98 -16.29 -8.39 -9.03
N GLN A 99 -17.19 -8.29 -10.00
CA GLN A 99 -17.47 -9.33 -10.99
C GLN A 99 -17.13 -8.86 -12.39
N TYR A 100 -16.81 -9.80 -13.27
CA TYR A 100 -16.70 -9.50 -14.69
C TYR A 100 -18.08 -9.22 -15.29
N PRO A 101 -18.19 -8.33 -16.28
CA PRO A 101 -19.46 -8.06 -16.92
C PRO A 101 -19.98 -9.30 -17.63
N ASP A 102 -21.21 -9.70 -17.27
CA ASP A 102 -21.92 -10.79 -17.93
C ASP A 102 -22.35 -10.35 -19.34
N LYS A 103 -22.16 -11.22 -20.33
CA LYS A 103 -22.58 -10.97 -21.72
C LYS A 103 -24.08 -11.15 -21.93
N ASN A 104 -24.77 -11.81 -21.00
CA ASN A 104 -26.21 -12.05 -21.10
C ASN A 104 -27.05 -10.87 -20.59
N ASP A 105 -26.46 -9.94 -19.83
CA ASP A 105 -27.12 -8.73 -19.39
C ASP A 105 -26.91 -7.60 -20.40
N ARG A 106 -28.02 -6.99 -20.84
CA ARG A 106 -28.00 -5.86 -21.78
C ARG A 106 -27.23 -4.66 -21.23
N TYR A 107 -27.32 -4.37 -19.94
CA TYR A 107 -26.63 -3.24 -19.33
C TYR A 107 -25.12 -3.47 -19.29
N HIS A 108 -24.70 -4.68 -18.92
CA HIS A 108 -23.29 -5.07 -18.93
C HIS A 108 -22.71 -5.07 -20.35
N TYR A 109 -23.49 -5.48 -21.36
CA TYR A 109 -23.10 -5.44 -22.76
C TYR A 109 -22.89 -4.00 -23.28
N VAL A 110 -23.83 -3.09 -22.98
CA VAL A 110 -23.68 -1.67 -23.36
C VAL A 110 -22.46 -1.06 -22.68
N PHE A 111 -22.24 -1.36 -21.39
CA PHE A 111 -21.05 -0.91 -20.68
C PHE A 111 -19.77 -1.39 -21.33
N GLN A 112 -19.69 -2.69 -21.71
CA GLN A 112 -18.51 -3.23 -22.41
C GLN A 112 -18.25 -2.47 -23.72
N ASN A 113 -19.27 -2.25 -24.55
CA ASN A 113 -19.12 -1.55 -25.83
C ASN A 113 -18.63 -0.11 -25.67
N VAL A 114 -19.18 0.63 -24.69
CA VAL A 114 -18.76 2.01 -24.43
C VAL A 114 -17.30 2.07 -24.00
N VAL A 115 -16.86 1.13 -23.14
CA VAL A 115 -15.45 1.07 -22.74
C VAL A 115 -14.56 0.67 -23.92
N ASP A 116 -14.97 -0.29 -24.76
CA ASP A 116 -14.21 -0.68 -25.97
C ASP A 116 -14.03 0.48 -26.96
N GLU A 117 -15.05 1.33 -27.12
CA GLU A 117 -14.97 2.53 -27.95
C GLU A 117 -13.96 3.54 -27.38
N ILE A 118 -13.96 3.72 -26.06
CA ILE A 118 -12.98 4.58 -25.36
C ILE A 118 -11.57 4.02 -25.49
N GLU A 119 -11.36 2.70 -25.36
CA GLU A 119 -10.05 2.08 -25.53
C GLU A 119 -9.50 2.30 -26.94
N THR A 120 -10.36 2.13 -27.95
CA THR A 120 -10.01 2.36 -29.35
C THR A 120 -9.67 3.83 -29.60
N ALA A 121 -10.48 4.75 -29.08
CA ALA A 121 -10.28 6.18 -29.23
C ALA A 121 -9.03 6.70 -28.49
N ALA A 122 -8.68 6.08 -27.35
CA ALA A 122 -7.53 6.46 -26.52
C ALA A 122 -6.19 5.84 -26.98
N GLY A 123 -6.15 5.20 -28.15
CA GLY A 123 -4.92 4.63 -28.71
C GLY A 123 -4.57 3.24 -28.20
N GLY A 124 -5.56 2.44 -27.78
CA GLY A 124 -5.37 1.03 -27.42
C GLY A 124 -4.90 0.79 -25.98
N LEU A 125 -5.20 1.71 -25.07
CA LEU A 125 -5.03 1.49 -23.64
C LEU A 125 -5.89 0.30 -23.21
N LYS A 126 -5.27 -0.78 -22.73
CA LYS A 126 -6.01 -1.95 -22.24
C LYS A 126 -6.64 -1.64 -20.88
N VAL A 127 -7.97 -1.66 -20.82
CA VAL A 127 -8.74 -1.42 -19.59
C VAL A 127 -9.43 -2.70 -19.15
N GLU A 128 -9.10 -3.20 -17.96
CA GLU A 128 -9.90 -4.25 -17.35
C GLU A 128 -11.18 -3.67 -16.74
N ARG A 129 -12.29 -4.37 -16.93
CA ARG A 129 -13.64 -3.90 -16.59
C ARG A 129 -14.20 -4.76 -15.48
N TYR A 130 -14.62 -4.12 -14.40
CA TYR A 130 -15.27 -4.80 -13.29
C TYR A 130 -16.55 -4.07 -12.88
N LEU A 131 -17.53 -4.85 -12.42
CA LEU A 131 -18.80 -4.38 -11.88
C LEU A 131 -18.90 -4.74 -10.42
N LEU A 132 -19.36 -3.80 -9.60
CA LEU A 132 -19.73 -4.08 -8.23
C LEU A 132 -21.24 -4.24 -8.09
N PRO A 133 -21.70 -5.32 -7.42
CA PRO A 133 -23.10 -5.48 -7.08
C PRO A 133 -23.44 -4.63 -5.84
N THR A 134 -23.65 -3.32 -6.00
CA THR A 134 -23.96 -2.42 -4.90
C THR A 134 -24.97 -1.38 -5.34
N GLY A 135 -26.09 -1.18 -4.63
CA GLY A 135 -27.13 -0.21 -5.02
C GLY A 135 -26.74 1.29 -4.98
N ALA A 136 -25.44 1.62 -4.99
CA ALA A 136 -24.92 2.97 -5.13
C ALA A 136 -24.39 3.17 -6.56
N MET A 137 -24.74 4.29 -7.19
CA MET A 137 -24.25 4.66 -8.51
C MET A 137 -22.91 5.39 -8.39
N ASN A 138 -21.82 4.68 -8.66
CA ASN A 138 -20.46 5.25 -8.62
C ASN A 138 -19.60 4.65 -9.75
N ALA A 139 -18.49 5.29 -10.07
CA ALA A 139 -17.47 4.72 -10.94
C ALA A 139 -16.09 5.24 -10.53
N PHE A 140 -15.07 4.40 -10.66
CA PHE A 140 -13.69 4.77 -10.39
C PHE A 140 -12.72 3.98 -11.27
N SER A 141 -11.54 4.56 -11.47
CA SER A 141 -10.47 3.95 -12.24
C SER A 141 -9.22 3.83 -11.39
N LEU A 142 -8.53 2.70 -11.53
CA LEU A 142 -7.26 2.42 -10.89
C LEU A 142 -6.21 2.21 -11.96
N ILE A 143 -5.06 2.86 -11.80
CA ILE A 143 -3.91 2.70 -12.70
C ILE A 143 -2.96 1.69 -12.08
N PHE A 144 -2.83 0.51 -12.67
CA PHE A 144 -1.88 -0.51 -12.23
C PHE A 144 -1.00 -0.97 -13.39
N PRO A 145 0.27 -0.52 -13.49
CA PRO A 145 1.12 -0.85 -14.63
C PRO A 145 1.17 -2.37 -14.89
N PRO A 146 0.91 -2.86 -16.12
CA PRO A 146 0.74 -2.13 -17.39
C PRO A 146 -0.72 -1.87 -17.84
N ARG A 147 -1.74 -2.05 -16.98
CA ARG A 147 -3.17 -1.94 -17.36
C ARG A 147 -3.92 -0.88 -16.54
N LEU A 148 -4.88 -0.23 -17.18
CA LEU A 148 -5.88 0.56 -16.46
C LEU A 148 -7.01 -0.39 -16.03
N ILE A 149 -7.59 -0.17 -14.87
CA ILE A 149 -8.72 -0.96 -14.36
C ILE A 149 -9.86 0.01 -14.11
N ASN A 150 -10.95 -0.10 -14.88
CA ASN A 150 -12.18 0.67 -14.68
C ASN A 150 -13.20 -0.17 -13.93
N ILE A 151 -13.77 0.43 -12.90
CA ILE A 151 -14.68 -0.22 -11.97
C ILE A 151 -15.94 0.63 -11.87
N VAL A 152 -17.10 0.03 -12.15
CA VAL A 152 -18.41 0.69 -12.08
C VAL A 152 -19.27 0.01 -11.00
N PHE A 153 -19.92 0.81 -10.17
CA PHE A 153 -20.89 0.39 -9.16
C PHE A 153 -22.30 0.58 -9.75
N LEU A 154 -23.09 -0.50 -9.74
CA LEU A 154 -24.50 -0.51 -10.16
C LEU A 154 -25.40 -1.01 -9.03
#